data_AF-A0A484GQJ2-F1
#
_entry.id   AF-A0A484GQJ2-F1
#
_cell.length_a   1.000
_cell.length_b   1.000
_cell.length_c   1.000
_cell.angle_alpha   90.00
_cell.angle_beta   90.00
_cell.angle_gamma   90.00
#
_symmetry.space_group_name_H-M   'P 1'
#
loop_
_entity.id
_entity.type
_entity.pdbx_description
1 polymer ?
#
loop_
_entity_poly.entity_id
_entity_poly.type
_entity_poly.pdbx_seq_one_letter_code
_entity_poly.pdbx_strand_id
1 'polypeptide(L)'
;KSNPKACVTQALFQGWFFHHFILEVEKYCLEEEVPFNILLLLNSALGHPPFMDNFHSNIKIVHLPPNTMLLIQPMGQGVIIATFKKYYLCHTF
;
A
#
# COMPACT_ATOMS: atom_id res chain seq x y z
N LYS A 1 -5.22 21.56 0.18
CA LYS A 1 -4.75 21.48 -1.22
C LYS A 1 -3.63 20.44 -1.25
N SER A 2 -3.83 19.27 -1.88
CA SER A 2 -2.80 18.21 -1.94
C SER A 2 -1.63 18.67 -2.82
N ASN A 3 -0.40 18.33 -2.43
CA ASN A 3 0.79 18.59 -3.23
C ASN A 3 0.95 17.46 -4.26
N PRO A 4 0.82 17.70 -5.57
CA PRO A 4 0.97 16.66 -6.60
C PRO A 4 2.38 16.05 -6.63
N LYS A 5 3.40 16.71 -6.05
CA LYS A 5 4.76 16.16 -5.90
C LYS A 5 4.92 15.21 -4.71
N ALA A 6 3.92 15.11 -3.83
CA ALA A 6 3.94 14.22 -2.66
C ALA A 6 3.18 12.90 -2.89
N CYS A 7 2.69 12.67 -4.10
CA CYS A 7 2.05 11.41 -4.49
C CYS A 7 3.11 10.44 -5.01
N VAL A 8 3.00 9.17 -4.62
CA VAL A 8 3.80 8.09 -5.20
C VAL A 8 3.48 8.05 -6.70
N THR A 9 4.50 8.23 -7.53
CA THR A 9 4.34 8.11 -8.98
C THR A 9 4.24 6.65 -9.37
N GLN A 10 3.61 6.40 -10.52
CA GLN A 10 3.48 5.07 -11.09
C GLN A 10 4.82 4.31 -11.16
N ALA A 11 5.88 4.99 -11.61
CA ALA A 11 7.21 4.40 -11.75
C ALA A 11 7.84 4.02 -10.39
N LEU A 12 7.67 4.85 -9.37
CA LEU A 12 8.14 4.53 -8.02
C LEU A 12 7.38 3.34 -7.42
N PHE A 13 6.06 3.28 -7.65
CA PHE A 13 5.25 2.16 -7.20
C PHE A 13 5.69 0.85 -7.86
N GLN A 14 5.89 0.85 -9.18
CA GLN A 14 6.39 -0.32 -9.91
C GLN A 14 7.78 -0.74 -9.42
N GLY A 15 8.70 0.22 -9.24
CA GLY A 15 10.04 -0.05 -8.71
C GLY A 15 9.98 -0.75 -7.35
N TRP A 16 9.19 -0.20 -6.41
CA TRP A 16 8.98 -0.82 -5.11
C TRP A 16 8.32 -2.20 -5.19
N PHE A 17 7.29 -2.35 -6.04
CA PHE A 17 6.54 -3.60 -6.16
C PHE A 17 7.44 -4.76 -6.62
N PHE A 18 8.23 -4.55 -7.67
CA PHE A 18 9.09 -5.60 -8.21
C PHE A 18 10.35 -5.87 -7.39
N HIS A 19 11.01 -4.82 -6.87
CA HIS A 19 12.33 -4.98 -6.25
C HIS A 19 12.27 -5.22 -4.74
N HIS A 20 11.14 -4.93 -4.09
CA HIS A 20 11.02 -5.07 -2.64
C HIS A 20 9.82 -5.92 -2.25
N PHE A 21 8.61 -5.56 -2.70
CA PHE A 21 7.38 -6.20 -2.22
C PHE A 21 7.34 -7.70 -2.53
N ILE A 22 7.58 -8.10 -3.78
CA ILE A 22 7.54 -9.53 -4.17
C ILE A 22 8.53 -10.35 -3.36
N LEU A 23 9.78 -9.90 -3.27
CA LEU A 23 10.85 -10.62 -2.57
C LEU A 23 10.55 -10.82 -1.08
N GLU A 24 10.05 -9.77 -0.42
CA GLU A 24 9.77 -9.81 1.00
C GLU A 24 8.57 -10.70 1.32
N VAL A 25 7.53 -10.66 0.48
CA VAL A 25 6.34 -11.49 0.67
C VAL A 25 6.62 -12.95 0.33
N GLU A 26 7.39 -13.23 -0.72
CA GLU A 26 7.84 -14.59 -1.04
C GLU A 26 8.64 -15.19 0.11
N LYS A 27 9.59 -14.42 0.67
CA LYS A 27 10.36 -14.81 1.85
C LYS A 27 9.45 -15.10 3.06
N TYR A 28 8.51 -14.21 3.35
CA TYR A 28 7.56 -14.40 4.44
C TYR A 28 6.71 -15.67 4.25
N CYS A 29 6.22 -15.91 3.03
CA CYS A 29 5.46 -17.12 2.73
C CYS A 29 6.27 -18.40 2.94
N LEU A 30 7.56 -18.38 2.59
CA LEU A 30 8.47 -19.50 2.85
C LEU A 30 8.71 -19.71 4.36
N GLU A 31 8.88 -18.63 5.13
CA GLU A 31 9.11 -18.70 6.57
C GLU A 31 7.89 -19.20 7.34
N GLU A 32 6.68 -18.80 6.93
CA GLU A 32 5.42 -19.19 7.58
C GLU A 32 4.77 -20.45 6.97
N GLU A 33 5.45 -21.10 6.02
CA GLU A 33 4.96 -22.27 5.28
C GLU A 33 3.57 -22.08 4.62
N VAL A 34 3.23 -20.84 4.25
CA VAL A 34 1.96 -20.52 3.58
C VAL A 34 2.16 -20.45 2.06
N PRO A 35 1.14 -20.85 1.28
CA PRO A 35 1.23 -20.79 -0.17
C PRO A 35 1.37 -19.34 -0.63
N PHE A 36 2.29 -19.10 -1.57
CA PHE A 36 2.47 -17.80 -2.20
C PHE A 36 1.28 -17.48 -3.11
N ASN A 37 0.22 -16.93 -2.52
CA ASN A 37 -0.97 -16.46 -3.20
C ASN A 37 -1.50 -15.23 -2.47
N ILE A 38 -1.18 -14.05 -3.00
CA ILE A 38 -1.26 -12.80 -2.28
C ILE A 38 -2.33 -11.90 -2.90
N LEU A 39 -3.19 -11.34 -2.05
CA LEU A 39 -4.14 -10.31 -2.44
C LEU A 39 -3.63 -8.95 -1.95
N LEU A 40 -3.16 -8.11 -2.87
CA LEU A 40 -2.75 -6.74 -2.55
C LEU A 40 -3.92 -5.78 -2.76
N LEU A 41 -4.41 -5.22 -1.66
CA LEU A 41 -5.50 -4.25 -1.67
C LEU A 41 -4.94 -2.82 -1.69
N LEU A 42 -5.17 -2.10 -2.79
CA LEU A 42 -4.71 -0.72 -2.98
C LEU A 42 -5.87 0.27 -2.84
N ASN A 43 -5.60 1.42 -2.24
CA ASN A 43 -6.57 2.51 -2.23
C ASN A 43 -6.68 3.15 -3.63
N SER A 44 -7.83 3.70 -3.99
CA SER A 44 -7.97 4.48 -5.23
C SER A 44 -7.28 5.85 -5.08
N ALA A 45 -5.93 5.86 -5.06
CA ALA A 45 -5.14 7.09 -5.13
C ALA A 45 -4.80 7.43 -6.60
N LEU A 46 -4.74 8.73 -6.91
CA LEU A 46 -4.28 9.26 -8.19
C LEU A 46 -2.80 8.90 -8.38
N GLY A 47 -2.51 7.79 -9.06
CA GLY A 47 -1.14 7.31 -9.30
C GLY A 47 -1.01 5.83 -9.63
N HIS A 48 -2.06 5.03 -9.42
CA HIS A 48 -2.02 3.60 -9.73
C HIS A 48 -2.16 3.34 -11.24
N PRO A 49 -1.30 2.50 -11.83
CA PRO A 49 -1.48 2.08 -13.22
C PRO A 49 -2.82 1.34 -13.39
N PRO A 50 -3.58 1.62 -14.45
CA PRO A 50 -4.83 0.90 -14.74
C PRO A 50 -4.63 -0.59 -15.09
N PHE A 51 -3.39 -1.06 -15.26
CA PHE A 51 -3.06 -2.42 -15.74
C PHE A 51 -2.10 -3.18 -14.81
N MET A 52 -2.38 -3.19 -13.49
CA MET A 52 -1.52 -3.94 -12.55
C MET A 52 -1.90 -5.41 -12.36
N ASP A 53 -3.10 -5.81 -12.73
CA ASP A 53 -3.68 -7.10 -12.34
C ASP A 53 -2.94 -8.32 -12.92
N ASN A 54 -2.02 -8.11 -13.87
CA ASN A 54 -1.26 -9.17 -14.57
C ASN A 54 0.25 -9.16 -14.29
N PHE A 55 0.74 -8.42 -13.27
CA PHE A 55 2.19 -8.37 -13.04
C PHE A 55 2.79 -9.66 -12.50
N HIS A 56 2.00 -10.48 -11.78
CA HIS A 56 2.48 -11.76 -11.27
C HIS A 56 1.32 -12.75 -11.15
N SER A 57 1.52 -14.00 -11.57
CA SER A 57 0.47 -15.04 -11.55
C SER A 57 -0.09 -15.33 -10.17
N ASN A 58 0.72 -15.08 -9.13
CA ASN A 58 0.43 -15.38 -7.74
C ASN A 58 0.03 -14.15 -6.91
N ILE A 59 -0.03 -12.96 -7.53
CA ILE A 59 -0.38 -11.73 -6.82
C ILE A 59 -1.56 -11.08 -7.53
N LYS A 60 -2.71 -11.08 -6.86
CA LYS A 60 -3.88 -10.37 -7.31
C LYS A 60 -3.92 -8.98 -6.69
N ILE A 61 -4.01 -7.96 -7.53
CA ILE A 61 -4.15 -6.58 -7.07
C ILE A 61 -5.63 -6.21 -7.17
N VAL A 62 -6.17 -5.56 -6.13
CA VAL A 62 -7.56 -5.08 -6.11
C VAL A 62 -7.57 -3.63 -5.66
N HIS A 63 -8.23 -2.77 -6.42
CA HIS A 63 -8.43 -1.38 -6.06
C HIS A 63 -9.73 -1.21 -5.28
N LEU A 64 -9.65 -0.51 -4.14
CA LEU A 64 -10.83 -0.11 -3.38
C LEU A 64 -11.60 1.02 -4.08
N PRO A 65 -12.91 1.15 -3.84
CA PRO A 65 -13.72 2.23 -4.39
C PRO A 65 -13.16 3.61 -3.99
N PRO A 66 -13.24 4.62 -4.87
CA PRO A 66 -12.94 6.00 -4.49
C PRO A 66 -13.85 6.43 -3.33
N ASN A 67 -13.29 7.20 -2.38
CA ASN A 67 -13.96 7.73 -1.17
C ASN A 67 -14.26 6.77 0.00
N THR A 68 -13.83 5.50 -0.01
CA THR A 68 -13.93 4.62 1.18
C THR A 68 -12.70 4.63 2.09
N MET A 69 -11.68 5.44 1.77
CA MET A 69 -10.36 5.46 2.42
C MET A 69 -10.43 5.65 3.95
N LEU A 70 -11.29 6.54 4.44
CA LEU A 70 -11.43 6.81 5.87
C LEU A 70 -12.14 5.68 6.63
N LEU A 71 -12.95 4.87 5.96
CA LEU A 71 -13.77 3.85 6.58
C LEU A 71 -13.06 2.49 6.59
N ILE A 72 -12.46 2.11 5.45
CA ILE A 72 -11.93 0.76 5.23
C ILE A 72 -10.43 0.68 5.49
N GLN A 73 -9.65 1.74 5.22
CA GLN A 73 -8.20 1.66 5.37
C GLN A 73 -7.80 2.04 6.80
N PRO A 74 -7.20 1.13 7.59
CA PRO A 74 -6.80 1.43 8.97
C PRO A 74 -5.84 2.62 9.03
N MET A 75 -4.91 2.70 8.07
CA MET A 75 -3.96 3.81 7.94
C MET A 75 -4.64 5.16 7.64
N GLY A 76 -5.84 5.14 7.08
CA GLY A 76 -6.69 6.31 6.83
C GLY A 76 -7.59 6.68 8.02
N GLN A 77 -7.82 5.76 8.96
CA GLN A 77 -8.71 6.00 10.08
C GLN A 77 -8.10 7.05 11.02
N GLY A 78 -8.92 8.03 11.40
CA GLY A 78 -8.51 9.18 12.20
C GLY A 78 -7.81 8.82 13.51
N VAL A 79 -8.10 7.66 14.09
CA VAL A 79 -7.46 7.17 15.33
C VAL A 79 -6.00 6.77 15.10
N ILE A 80 -5.70 6.02 14.04
CA ILE A 80 -4.31 5.62 13.72
C ILE A 80 -3.50 6.85 13.33
N ILE A 81 -4.05 7.72 12.47
CA ILE A 81 -3.41 8.98 12.08
C ILE A 81 -3.20 9.89 13.30
N ALA A 82 -4.19 10.04 14.19
CA ALA A 82 -4.08 10.88 15.37
C ALA A 82 -3.04 10.33 16.36
N THR A 83 -2.98 9.02 16.55
CA THR A 83 -2.00 8.37 17.42
C THR A 83 -0.59 8.58 16.89
N PHE A 84 -0.37 8.34 15.60
CA PHE A 84 0.94 8.51 14.98
C PHE A 84 1.39 9.96 14.99
N LYS A 85 0.50 10.90 14.65
CA LYS A 85 0.76 12.35 14.72
C LYS A 85 1.07 12.79 16.14
N LYS A 86 0.29 12.35 17.13
CA LYS A 86 0.50 12.67 18.54
C LYS A 86 1.86 12.17 19.02
N TYR A 87 2.20 10.93 18.70
CA TYR A 87 3.49 10.35 19.10
C TYR A 87 4.67 11.12 18.49
N TYR A 88 4.59 11.44 17.19
CA TYR A 88 5.62 12.21 16.51
C TYR A 88 5.77 13.63 17.09
N LEU A 89 4.66 14.33 17.34
CA LEU A 89 4.66 15.66 17.96
C LEU A 89 5.22 15.64 19.40
N CYS A 90 4.92 14.62 20.20
CA CYS A 90 5.45 14.49 21.56
C CYS A 90 6.93 14.11 21.64
N HIS A 91 7.52 13.57 20.57
CA HIS A 91 8.92 13.11 20.58
C HIS A 91 9.88 14.08 19.90
N THR A 92 9.37 15.02 19.11
CA THR A 92 10.19 15.97 18.33
C THR A 92 10.21 17.38 18.93
N PHE A 93 9.38 17.65 19.96
CA PHE A 93 9.33 18.91 20.70
C PHE A 93 9.46 18.66 22.20
#